data_AF-A0A6A4KHG4-F1
#
_entry.id   AF-A0A6A4KHG4-F1
#
_cell.length_a   1.000
_cell.length_b   1.000
_cell.length_c   1.000
_cell.angle_alpha   90.00
_cell.angle_beta   90.00
_cell.angle_gamma   90.00
#
_symmetry.space_group_name_H-M   'P 1'
#
loop_
_entity.id
_entity.type
_entity.pdbx_description
1 polymer ?
#
loop_
_entity_poly.entity_id
_entity_poly.type
_entity_poly.pdbx_seq_one_letter_code
_entity_poly.pdbx_strand_id
1 'polypeptide(L)'
;MFLEQNPHRKGDNLRDDPGYQKVIGICLKDTIIHHHAVSEILSIYLDQLYMPIAMAYTIGAGVIAAGLFNILIALQDKNYASIILFSMLISVETMVMFVMSLCGESITSESITLRNELYFSKWYNLDIKNRKTLLNIQTSLVEPVIVSSLGIIDINMDSFSNIINSAYSFFNLMNTQME
;
A
#
# COMPACT_ATOMS: atom_id res chain seq x y z
N MET A 1 -10.19 -17.89 -20.03
CA MET A 1 -11.14 -19.00 -19.83
C MET A 1 -12.09 -19.26 -21.02
N PHE A 2 -13.12 -18.42 -21.30
CA PHE A 2 -14.09 -18.73 -22.39
C PHE A 2 -13.48 -18.80 -23.80
N LEU A 3 -12.61 -17.84 -24.15
CA LEU A 3 -11.91 -17.82 -25.45
C LEU A 3 -10.76 -18.84 -25.55
N GLU A 4 -10.29 -19.36 -24.42
CA GLU A 4 -9.33 -20.48 -24.39
C GLU A 4 -10.03 -21.81 -24.61
N GLN A 5 -11.26 -21.96 -24.09
CA GLN A 5 -12.12 -23.11 -24.32
C GLN A 5 -12.78 -23.09 -25.71
N ASN A 6 -12.93 -21.91 -26.34
CA ASN A 6 -13.55 -21.72 -27.66
C ASN A 6 -12.68 -20.87 -28.60
N PRO A 7 -11.50 -21.38 -29.02
CA PRO A 7 -10.53 -20.60 -29.80
C PRO A 7 -11.05 -20.14 -31.17
N HIS A 8 -12.03 -20.86 -31.74
CA HIS A 8 -12.67 -20.56 -33.02
C HIS A 8 -13.58 -19.32 -32.98
N ARG A 9 -14.03 -18.89 -31.79
CA ARG A 9 -14.88 -17.68 -31.62
C ARG A 9 -14.08 -16.39 -31.44
N LYS A 10 -12.75 -16.43 -31.48
CA LYS A 10 -11.86 -15.30 -31.20
C LYS A 10 -11.93 -14.18 -32.25
N GLY A 11 -12.57 -14.43 -33.40
CA GLY A 11 -12.78 -13.48 -34.50
C GLY A 11 -14.25 -13.13 -34.81
N ASP A 12 -15.22 -13.69 -34.09
CA ASP A 12 -16.65 -13.39 -34.29
C ASP A 12 -17.06 -12.10 -33.56
N ASN A 13 -18.23 -11.54 -33.88
CA ASN A 13 -18.78 -10.38 -33.17
C ASN A 13 -19.23 -10.77 -31.74
N LEU A 14 -18.26 -10.89 -30.82
CA LEU A 14 -18.41 -11.32 -29.43
C LEU A 14 -19.45 -10.51 -28.65
N ARG A 15 -19.72 -9.28 -29.10
CA ARG A 15 -20.76 -8.41 -28.55
C ARG A 15 -22.15 -9.01 -28.65
N ASP A 16 -22.43 -9.75 -29.72
CA ASP A 16 -23.74 -10.33 -30.01
C ASP A 16 -23.84 -11.80 -29.59
N ASP A 17 -22.75 -12.42 -29.12
CA ASP A 17 -22.76 -13.81 -28.61
C ASP A 17 -23.35 -13.87 -27.18
N PRO A 18 -24.56 -14.42 -27.00
CA PRO A 18 -25.21 -14.47 -25.69
C PRO A 18 -24.48 -15.37 -24.70
N GLY A 19 -23.72 -16.37 -25.16
CA GLY A 19 -22.91 -17.24 -24.30
C GLY A 19 -21.71 -16.48 -23.74
N TYR A 20 -21.00 -15.74 -24.59
CA TYR A 20 -19.88 -14.89 -24.17
C TYR A 20 -20.33 -13.80 -23.17
N GLN A 21 -21.42 -13.08 -23.47
CA GLN A 21 -21.94 -12.03 -22.59
C GLN A 21 -22.44 -12.58 -21.25
N LYS A 22 -23.03 -13.78 -21.24
CA LYS A 22 -23.47 -14.44 -20.00
C LYS A 22 -22.29 -14.83 -19.11
N VAL A 23 -21.24 -15.42 -19.68
CA VAL A 23 -20.06 -15.83 -18.91
C VAL A 23 -19.34 -14.61 -18.34
N ILE A 24 -19.12 -13.57 -19.14
CA ILE A 24 -18.49 -12.34 -18.65
C ILE A 24 -19.35 -11.64 -17.60
N GLY A 25 -20.68 -11.60 -17.78
CA GLY A 25 -21.56 -11.00 -16.79
C GLY A 25 -21.49 -11.70 -15.42
N ILE A 26 -21.32 -13.03 -15.41
CA ILE A 26 -21.09 -13.79 -14.17
C ILE A 26 -19.73 -13.45 -13.59
N CYS A 27 -18.66 -13.50 -14.39
CA CYS A 27 -17.31 -13.17 -13.92
C CYS A 27 -17.22 -11.74 -13.36
N LEU A 28 -17.79 -10.76 -14.05
CA LEU A 28 -17.83 -9.37 -13.57
C LEU A 28 -18.57 -9.27 -12.24
N LYS A 29 -19.71 -9.95 -12.11
CA LYS A 29 -20.47 -9.94 -10.86
C LYS A 29 -19.67 -10.56 -9.70
N ASP A 30 -18.99 -11.68 -9.95
CA ASP A 30 -18.16 -12.33 -8.93
C ASP A 30 -16.95 -11.45 -8.55
N THR A 31 -16.30 -10.80 -9.53
CA THR A 31 -15.23 -9.83 -9.28
C THR A 31 -15.71 -8.65 -8.45
N ILE A 32 -16.92 -8.13 -8.70
CA ILE A 32 -17.51 -7.04 -7.89
C ILE A 32 -17.71 -7.47 -6.45
N ILE A 33 -18.33 -8.64 -6.25
CA ILE A 33 -18.63 -9.15 -4.91
C ILE A 33 -17.32 -9.37 -4.14
N HIS A 34 -16.33 -9.98 -4.80
CA HIS A 34 -15.02 -10.20 -4.20
C HIS A 34 -14.31 -8.88 -3.86
N HIS A 35 -14.27 -7.93 -4.81
CA HIS A 35 -13.64 -6.63 -4.59
C HIS A 35 -14.32 -5.86 -3.45
N HIS A 36 -15.65 -5.85 -3.41
CA HIS A 36 -16.41 -5.21 -2.34
C HIS A 36 -16.13 -5.85 -0.98
N ALA A 37 -16.11 -7.19 -0.90
CA ALA A 37 -15.81 -7.90 0.34
C ALA A 37 -14.39 -7.60 0.83
N VAL A 38 -13.39 -7.61 -0.06
CA VAL A 38 -12.00 -7.26 0.29
C VAL A 38 -11.89 -5.81 0.75
N SER A 39 -12.53 -4.88 0.03
CA SER A 39 -12.51 -3.46 0.38
C SER A 39 -13.19 -3.19 1.73
N GLU A 40 -14.29 -3.88 2.04
CA GLU A 40 -14.99 -3.80 3.33
C GLU A 40 -14.16 -4.38 4.48
N ILE A 41 -13.54 -5.56 4.28
CA ILE A 41 -12.65 -6.13 5.29
C ILE A 41 -11.46 -5.21 5.54
N LEU A 42 -10.87 -4.67 4.46
CA LEU A 42 -9.73 -3.76 4.55
C LEU A 42 -10.12 -2.45 5.25
N SER A 43 -11.28 -1.87 4.96
CA SER A 43 -11.71 -0.63 5.62
C SER A 43 -11.98 -0.84 7.11
N ILE A 44 -12.61 -1.95 7.51
CA ILE A 44 -12.81 -2.31 8.92
C ILE A 44 -11.46 -2.51 9.63
N TYR A 45 -10.52 -3.21 8.98
CA TYR A 45 -9.21 -3.48 9.55
C TYR A 45 -8.37 -2.20 9.70
N LEU A 46 -8.39 -1.32 8.69
CA LEU A 46 -7.70 -0.03 8.73
C LEU A 46 -8.33 0.91 9.77
N ASP A 47 -9.65 0.93 9.92
CA ASP A 47 -10.34 1.72 10.95
C ASP A 47 -10.02 1.23 12.37
N GLN A 48 -9.74 -0.06 12.56
CA GLN A 48 -9.28 -0.55 13.85
C GLN A 48 -7.79 -0.27 14.10
N LEU A 49 -6.98 -0.26 13.04
CA LEU A 49 -5.53 -0.12 13.14
C LEU A 49 -5.00 1.31 13.02
N TYR A 50 -5.82 2.30 12.61
CA TYR A 50 -5.29 3.64 12.37
C TYR A 50 -4.60 4.22 13.62
N MET A 51 -5.20 4.10 14.82
CA MET A 51 -4.61 4.59 16.07
C MET A 51 -3.33 3.83 16.44
N PRO A 52 -3.32 2.48 16.49
CA PRO A 52 -2.09 1.72 16.71
C PRO A 52 -0.96 2.06 15.75
N ILE A 53 -1.26 2.21 14.45
CA ILE A 53 -0.23 2.50 13.45
C ILE A 53 0.30 3.93 13.63
N ALA A 54 -0.57 4.91 13.90
CA ALA A 54 -0.17 6.28 14.22
C ALA A 54 0.79 6.32 15.42
N MET A 55 0.43 5.61 16.50
CA MET A 55 1.25 5.53 17.70
C MET A 55 2.57 4.81 17.42
N ALA A 56 2.56 3.70 16.67
CA ALA A 56 3.77 2.98 16.30
C ALA A 56 4.74 3.87 15.49
N TYR A 57 4.24 4.62 14.50
CA TYR A 57 5.07 5.54 13.70
C TYR A 57 5.66 6.67 14.53
N THR A 58 4.85 7.29 15.39
CA THR A 58 5.31 8.42 16.22
C THR A 58 6.28 7.98 17.32
N ILE A 59 5.98 6.89 18.01
CA ILE A 59 6.86 6.30 19.03
C ILE A 59 8.16 5.83 18.36
N GLY A 60 8.07 5.12 17.24
CA GLY A 60 9.24 4.62 16.55
C GLY A 60 10.15 5.74 16.06
N ALA A 61 9.59 6.84 15.54
CA ALA A 61 10.38 8.00 15.13
C ALA A 61 11.09 8.64 16.34
N GLY A 62 10.40 8.71 17.49
CA GLY A 62 10.99 9.15 18.76
C GLY A 62 12.11 8.23 19.25
N VAL A 63 11.93 6.90 19.13
CA VAL A 63 12.95 5.90 19.50
C VAL A 63 14.19 6.03 18.61
N ILE A 64 14.02 6.26 17.31
CA ILE A 64 15.14 6.49 16.39
C ILE A 64 15.90 7.77 16.79
N ALA A 65 15.19 8.88 17.01
CA ALA A 65 15.81 10.14 17.41
C ALA A 65 16.56 10.04 18.75
N ALA A 66 15.92 9.45 19.76
CA ALA A 66 16.53 9.23 21.08
C ALA A 66 17.70 8.25 21.00
N GLY A 67 17.60 7.19 20.20
CA GLY A 67 18.68 6.22 19.97
C GLY A 67 19.91 6.89 19.35
N LEU A 68 19.71 7.71 18.32
CA LEU A 68 20.79 8.48 17.67
C LEU A 68 21.48 9.42 18.66
N PHE A 69 20.72 10.11 19.51
CA PHE A 69 21.27 10.96 20.55
C PHE A 69 22.11 10.18 21.58
N ASN A 70 21.60 9.04 22.05
CA ASN A 70 22.34 8.20 22.99
C ASN A 70 23.62 7.61 22.39
N ILE A 71 23.63 7.30 21.08
CA ILE A 71 24.85 6.86 20.38
C ILE A 71 25.92 7.95 20.43
N LEU A 72 25.55 9.21 20.20
CA LEU A 72 26.53 10.31 20.23
C LEU A 72 27.13 10.53 21.63
N ILE A 73 26.32 10.46 22.69
CA ILE A 73 26.82 10.51 24.08
C ILE A 73 27.75 9.32 24.35
N ALA A 74 27.34 8.12 23.96
CA ALA A 74 28.14 6.92 24.18
C ALA A 74 29.48 6.92 23.41
N LEU A 75 29.54 7.63 22.27
CA LEU A 75 30.79 7.87 21.54
C LEU A 75 31.77 8.75 22.32
N GLN A 76 31.28 9.78 23.03
CA GLN A 76 32.11 10.63 23.89
C GLN A 76 32.66 9.83 25.09
N ASP A 77 31.81 9.02 25.72
CA ASP A 77 32.17 8.20 26.89
C ASP A 77 32.95 6.91 26.53
N LYS A 78 33.18 6.65 25.24
CA LYS A 78 33.77 5.40 24.69
C LYS A 78 33.05 4.13 25.19
N ASN A 79 31.75 4.23 25.43
CA ASN A 79 30.93 3.13 25.90
C ASN A 79 30.40 2.31 24.71
N TYR A 80 31.24 1.38 24.23
CA TYR A 80 30.90 0.51 23.10
C TYR A 80 29.67 -0.36 23.32
N ALA A 81 29.36 -0.75 24.56
CA ALA A 81 28.18 -1.57 24.85
C ALA A 81 26.88 -0.81 24.57
N SER A 82 26.80 0.45 25.00
CA SER A 82 25.65 1.32 24.70
C SER A 82 25.50 1.58 23.20
N ILE A 83 26.61 1.82 22.48
CA ILE A 83 26.57 2.02 21.02
C ILE A 83 25.96 0.79 20.32
N ILE A 84 26.39 -0.41 20.68
CA ILE A 84 25.86 -1.66 20.09
C ILE A 84 24.36 -1.81 20.43
N LEU A 85 23.98 -1.54 21.68
CA LEU A 85 22.59 -1.68 22.11
C LEU A 85 21.66 -0.70 21.35
N PHE A 86 22.01 0.58 21.28
CA PHE A 86 21.18 1.58 20.60
C PHE A 86 21.18 1.42 19.08
N SER A 87 22.28 0.99 18.48
CA SER A 87 22.30 0.68 17.04
C SER A 87 21.42 -0.52 16.69
N MET A 88 21.44 -1.59 17.51
CA MET A 88 20.50 -2.70 17.38
C MET A 88 19.05 -2.24 17.50
N LEU A 89 18.74 -1.43 18.51
CA LEU A 89 17.38 -0.89 18.70
C LEU A 89 16.89 -0.10 17.48
N ILE A 90 17.71 0.83 16.96
CA ILE A 90 17.38 1.61 15.77
C ILE A 90 17.18 0.71 14.56
N SER A 91 18.02 -0.32 14.37
CA SER A 91 17.90 -1.23 13.23
C SER A 91 16.59 -2.02 13.26
N VAL A 92 16.17 -2.50 14.45
CA VAL A 92 14.91 -3.22 14.62
C VAL A 92 13.73 -2.29 14.34
N GLU A 93 13.75 -1.08 14.90
CA GLU A 93 12.66 -0.11 14.73
C GLU A 93 12.51 0.32 13.26
N THR A 94 13.64 0.57 12.59
CA THR A 94 13.67 0.91 11.17
C THR A 94 13.12 -0.22 10.31
N MET A 95 13.45 -1.48 10.65
CA MET A 95 12.93 -2.65 9.94
C MET A 95 11.41 -2.78 10.11
N VAL A 96 10.88 -2.53 11.31
CA VAL A 96 9.43 -2.54 11.56
C VAL A 96 8.73 -1.48 10.70
N MET A 97 9.22 -0.24 10.71
CA MET A 97 8.67 0.83 9.87
C MET A 97 8.75 0.51 8.38
N PHE A 98 9.86 -0.07 7.93
CA PHE A 98 10.06 -0.46 6.55
C PHE A 98 9.04 -1.51 6.10
N VAL A 99 8.82 -2.56 6.90
CA VAL A 99 7.82 -3.59 6.61
C VAL A 99 6.40 -3.01 6.57
N MET A 100 6.05 -2.14 7.52
CA MET A 100 4.74 -1.46 7.53
C MET A 100 4.53 -0.61 6.27
N SER A 101 5.55 0.16 5.88
CA SER A 101 5.54 0.98 4.66
C SER A 101 5.42 0.14 3.40
N LEU A 102 6.15 -0.99 3.33
CA LEU A 102 6.05 -1.94 2.22
C LEU A 102 4.64 -2.50 2.08
N CYS A 103 4.00 -2.86 3.19
CA CYS A 103 2.63 -3.38 3.16
C CYS A 103 1.65 -2.32 2.66
N GLY A 104 1.73 -1.08 3.15
CA GLY A 104 0.87 0.03 2.70
C GLY A 104 1.08 0.36 1.22
N GLU A 105 2.34 0.38 0.76
CA GLU A 105 2.70 0.58 -0.64
C GLU A 105 2.15 -0.54 -1.54
N SER A 106 2.28 -1.81 -1.10
CA SER A 106 1.80 -2.96 -1.86
C SER A 106 0.28 -2.91 -2.05
N ILE A 107 -0.47 -2.59 -0.99
CA ILE A 107 -1.93 -2.43 -1.06
C ILE A 107 -2.32 -1.34 -2.07
N THR A 108 -1.62 -0.20 -2.01
CA THR A 108 -1.86 0.93 -2.91
C THR A 108 -1.54 0.57 -4.36
N SER A 109 -0.41 -0.11 -4.59
CA SER A 109 0.05 -0.54 -5.91
C SER A 109 -0.88 -1.56 -6.56
N GLU A 110 -1.35 -2.54 -5.80
CA GLU A 110 -2.33 -3.52 -6.29
C GLU A 110 -3.66 -2.86 -6.65
N SER A 111 -4.12 -1.89 -5.83
CA SER A 111 -5.34 -1.11 -6.14
C SER A 111 -5.21 -0.34 -7.46
N ILE A 112 -4.05 0.26 -7.73
CA ILE A 112 -3.76 0.98 -8.98
C ILE A 112 -3.67 0.00 -10.16
N THR A 113 -3.00 -1.13 -9.97
CA THR A 113 -2.85 -2.16 -11.00
C THR A 113 -4.20 -2.72 -11.43
N LEU A 114 -5.07 -3.07 -10.48
CA LEU A 114 -6.45 -3.50 -10.74
C LEU A 114 -7.22 -2.46 -11.57
N ARG A 115 -7.14 -1.18 -11.20
CA ARG A 115 -7.77 -0.08 -11.94
C ARG A 115 -7.25 -0.01 -13.37
N ASN A 116 -5.95 -0.13 -13.58
CA ASN A 116 -5.33 -0.10 -14.91
C ASN A 116 -5.76 -1.30 -15.77
N GLU A 117 -5.76 -2.52 -15.22
CA GLU A 117 -6.20 -3.71 -15.94
C GLU A 117 -7.68 -3.62 -16.36
N LEU A 118 -8.54 -3.11 -15.48
CA LEU A 118 -9.94 -2.87 -15.80
C LEU A 118 -10.10 -1.81 -16.88
N TYR A 119 -9.27 -0.76 -16.88
CA TYR A 119 -9.26 0.28 -17.91
C TYR A 119 -8.88 -0.26 -19.29
N PHE A 120 -7.82 -1.07 -19.36
CA PHE A 120 -7.34 -1.67 -20.62
C PHE A 120 -8.09 -2.94 -21.04
N SER A 121 -9.10 -3.36 -20.27
CA SER A 121 -9.97 -4.46 -20.66
C SER A 121 -10.69 -4.18 -21.99
N LYS A 122 -11.06 -5.24 -22.73
CA LYS A 122 -11.75 -5.13 -24.02
C LYS A 122 -13.23 -4.76 -23.86
N TRP A 123 -13.51 -3.64 -23.19
CA TRP A 123 -14.83 -3.12 -22.88
C TRP A 123 -15.72 -2.90 -24.11
N TYR A 124 -15.10 -2.71 -25.29
CA TYR A 124 -15.81 -2.54 -26.56
C TYR A 124 -16.50 -3.83 -27.04
N ASN A 125 -16.03 -5.00 -26.59
CA ASN A 125 -16.64 -6.31 -26.89
C ASN A 125 -17.81 -6.67 -25.95
N LEU A 126 -18.11 -5.81 -24.96
CA LEU A 126 -19.18 -6.03 -24.00
C LEU A 126 -20.50 -5.43 -24.51
N ASP A 127 -21.60 -6.08 -24.15
CA ASP A 127 -22.94 -5.53 -24.32
C ASP A 127 -23.16 -4.30 -23.42
N ILE A 128 -24.28 -3.60 -23.63
CA ILE A 128 -24.58 -2.36 -22.90
C ILE A 128 -24.68 -2.62 -21.39
N LYS A 129 -25.18 -3.79 -20.99
CA LYS A 129 -25.37 -4.15 -19.58
C LYS A 129 -24.02 -4.35 -18.89
N ASN A 130 -23.17 -5.22 -19.43
CA ASN A 130 -21.85 -5.51 -18.88
C ASN A 130 -20.93 -4.28 -18.93
N ARG A 131 -21.04 -3.45 -19.97
CA ARG A 131 -20.27 -2.20 -20.06
C ARG A 131 -20.65 -1.20 -18.96
N LYS A 132 -21.94 -1.06 -18.64
CA LYS A 132 -22.39 -0.22 -17.51
C LYS A 132 -21.88 -0.75 -16.18
N THR A 133 -21.94 -2.07 -15.98
CA THR A 133 -21.40 -2.70 -14.77
C THR A 133 -19.90 -2.46 -14.63
N LEU A 134 -19.13 -2.64 -15.70
CA LEU A 134 -17.69 -2.36 -15.71
C LEU A 134 -17.40 -0.89 -15.39
N LEU A 135 -18.17 0.04 -15.95
CA LEU A 135 -18.03 1.47 -15.69
C LEU A 135 -18.25 1.80 -14.20
N ASN A 136 -19.29 1.24 -13.58
CA ASN A 136 -19.55 1.44 -12.16
C ASN A 136 -18.35 1.01 -11.30
N ILE A 137 -17.75 -0.14 -11.59
CA ILE A 137 -16.57 -0.63 -10.85
C ILE A 137 -15.38 0.29 -11.06
N GLN A 138 -15.13 0.70 -12.31
CA GLN A 138 -14.04 1.64 -12.61
C GLN A 138 -14.21 2.94 -11.84
N THR A 139 -15.44 3.46 -11.72
CA THR A 139 -15.73 4.66 -10.93
C THR A 139 -15.51 4.41 -9.43
N SER A 140 -15.92 3.26 -8.89
CA SER A 140 -15.66 2.90 -7.49
C SER A 140 -14.17 2.71 -7.17
N LEU A 141 -13.34 2.39 -8.15
CA LEU A 141 -11.89 2.22 -8.04
C LEU A 141 -11.08 3.51 -8.30
N VAL A 142 -11.74 4.64 -8.58
CA VAL A 142 -11.06 5.91 -8.81
C VAL A 142 -10.34 6.40 -7.56
N GLU A 143 -10.94 6.19 -6.39
CA GLU A 143 -10.33 6.47 -5.09
C GLU A 143 -9.43 5.28 -4.72
N PRO A 144 -8.09 5.42 -4.78
CA PRO A 144 -7.20 4.35 -4.37
C PRO A 144 -7.40 4.07 -2.88
N VAL A 145 -7.26 2.80 -2.48
CA VAL A 145 -7.25 2.46 -1.06
C VAL A 145 -5.91 2.91 -0.47
N ILE A 146 -5.88 4.14 0.04
CA ILE A 146 -4.72 4.70 0.72
C ILE A 146 -4.83 4.31 2.19
N VAL A 147 -3.80 3.64 2.68
CA VAL A 147 -3.62 3.38 4.11
C VAL A 147 -3.10 4.67 4.76
N SER A 148 -4.03 5.59 5.03
CA SER A 148 -3.71 6.87 5.66
C SER A 148 -4.02 6.83 7.15
N SER A 149 -3.05 7.22 7.96
CA SER A 149 -3.20 7.35 9.41
C SER A 149 -3.53 8.81 9.73
N LEU A 150 -4.73 9.03 10.29
CA LEU A 150 -5.19 10.32 10.83
C LEU A 150 -5.28 11.48 9.80
N GLY A 151 -5.17 11.20 8.50
CA GLY A 151 -5.14 12.21 7.43
C GLY A 151 -3.88 13.08 7.39
N ILE A 152 -2.81 12.67 8.11
CA ILE A 152 -1.56 13.43 8.23
C ILE A 152 -0.36 12.61 7.73
N ILE A 153 -0.37 11.28 7.88
CA ILE A 153 0.75 10.41 7.46
C ILE A 153 0.19 9.25 6.64
N ASP A 154 0.54 9.24 5.36
CA ASP A 154 0.31 8.09 4.49
C ASP A 154 1.37 7.03 4.77
N ILE A 155 0.95 5.79 5.00
CA ILE A 155 1.86 4.67 5.25
C ILE A 155 2.34 4.18 3.89
N ASN A 156 3.34 4.86 3.37
CA ASN A 156 3.97 4.59 2.08
C ASN A 156 5.49 4.71 2.20
N MET A 157 6.19 4.34 1.12
CA MET A 157 7.65 4.40 1.09
C MET A 157 8.22 5.81 1.14
N ASP A 158 7.47 6.78 0.63
CA ASP A 158 7.86 8.19 0.65
C ASP A 158 7.92 8.74 2.09
N SER A 159 6.91 8.45 2.91
CA SER A 159 6.88 8.81 4.32
C SER A 159 8.02 8.18 5.11
N PHE A 160 8.34 6.91 4.85
CA PHE A 160 9.50 6.25 5.45
C PHE A 160 10.81 6.94 5.07
N SER A 161 11.00 7.24 3.78
CA SER A 161 12.18 7.95 3.30
C SER A 161 12.33 9.31 3.99
N ASN A 162 11.23 10.06 4.13
CA ASN A 162 11.23 11.35 4.81
C ASN A 162 11.63 11.25 6.30
N ILE A 163 11.19 10.21 7.01
CA ILE A 163 11.57 9.97 8.41
C ILE A 163 13.06 9.68 8.52
N ILE A 164 13.60 8.79 7.68
CA ILE A 164 15.02 8.43 7.69
C ILE A 164 15.90 9.61 7.31
N ASN A 165 15.52 10.40 6.30
CA ASN A 165 16.23 11.61 5.91
C ASN A 165 16.25 12.63 7.07
N SER A 166 15.11 12.81 7.73
CA SER A 166 15.00 13.70 8.90
C SER A 166 15.87 13.23 10.07
N ALA A 167 15.90 11.93 10.34
CA ALA A 167 16.77 11.33 11.36
C ALA A 167 18.25 11.54 11.04
N TYR A 168 18.66 11.39 9.78
CA TYR A 168 20.03 11.65 9.34
C TYR A 168 20.41 13.13 9.45
N SER A 169 19.54 14.05 9.03
CA SER A 169 19.74 15.48 9.21
C SER A 169 19.87 15.87 10.68
N PHE A 170 19.02 15.29 11.54
CA PHE A 170 19.08 15.49 12.98
C PHE A 170 20.40 14.99 13.58
N PHE A 171 20.84 13.79 13.20
CA PHE A 171 22.13 13.23 13.61
C PHE A 171 23.30 14.14 13.23
N ASN A 172 23.35 14.60 11.98
CA ASN A 172 24.43 15.48 11.52
C ASN A 172 24.44 16.80 12.29
N LEU A 173 23.27 17.40 12.50
CA LEU A 173 23.15 18.66 13.24
C LEU A 173 23.64 18.51 14.69
N MET A 174 23.29 17.41 15.35
CA MET A 174 23.77 17.13 16.71
C MET A 174 25.27 16.84 16.74
N ASN A 175 25.81 16.10 15.76
CA ASN A 175 27.23 15.80 15.69
C ASN A 175 28.05 17.10 15.55
N THR A 176 27.63 18.03 14.69
CA THR A 176 28.27 19.34 14.55
C THR A 176 28.21 20.20 15.82
N GLN A 177 27.18 20.04 16.67
CA GLN A 177 27.10 20.76 17.95
C GLN A 177 27.99 20.16 19.05
N MET A 178 28.45 18.92 18.89
CA MET A 178 29.28 18.21 19.85
C MET A 178 30.77 18.15 19.50
N GLU A 179 31.15 18.62 18.30
CA GLU A 179 32.52 18.96 17.89
C GLU A 179 32.95 20.33 18.45
#